data_AF-B8J8Q6-F1
#
_entry.id   AF-B8J8Q6-F1
#
_cell.length_a   1.000
_cell.length_b   1.000
_cell.length_c   1.000
_cell.angle_alpha   90.00
_cell.angle_beta   90.00
_cell.angle_gamma   90.00
#
_symmetry.space_group_name_H-M   'P 1'
#
loop_
_entity.id
_entity.type
_entity.pdbx_description
1 polymer ?
#
loop_
_entity_poly.entity_id
_entity_poly.type
_entity_poly.pdbx_seq_one_letter_code
_entity_poly.pdbx_strand_id
1 'polypeptide(L)'
;MTELEALLAELERCAGPDDPRAVQVLSRMLDRLLRAPIADCALCAWQDLARIAGAIRASGGTVTAEQQAGIDAAFEEGAKLLVPFDPSAVPSPASLPARVARALRPGRNDPCRCGSGRKYKRCHLAEDERAAH
;
A
#
# COMPACT_ATOMS: atom_id res chain seq x y z
N MET A 1 17.57 -3.71 -13.86
CA MET A 1 17.37 -2.31 -13.42
C MET A 1 17.86 -1.31 -14.47
N THR A 2 19.05 -1.50 -15.04
CA THR A 2 19.65 -0.61 -16.06
C THR A 2 18.76 -0.26 -17.25
N GLU A 3 18.00 -1.23 -17.79
CA GLU A 3 17.05 -0.98 -18.90
C GLU A 3 15.91 -0.03 -18.51
N LEU A 4 15.37 -0.18 -17.29
CA LEU A 4 14.29 0.67 -16.80
C LEU A 4 14.78 2.08 -16.47
N GLU A 5 15.98 2.19 -15.88
CA GLU A 5 16.63 3.47 -15.61
C GLU A 5 16.87 4.25 -16.91
N ALA A 6 17.30 3.57 -17.98
CA ALA A 6 17.47 4.18 -19.30
C ALA A 6 16.15 4.68 -19.89
N LEU A 7 15.07 3.89 -19.76
CA LEU A 7 13.73 4.29 -20.20
C LEU A 7 13.17 5.47 -19.41
N LEU A 8 13.38 5.51 -18.09
CA LEU A 8 12.99 6.64 -17.25
C LEU A 8 13.70 7.92 -17.67
N ALA A 9 15.02 7.86 -17.87
CA ALA A 9 15.79 9.01 -18.35
C ALA A 9 15.31 9.46 -19.75
N GLU A 10 14.86 8.55 -20.61
CA GLU A 10 14.29 8.89 -21.92
C GLU A 10 12.92 9.58 -21.79
N LEU A 11 12.08 9.11 -20.87
CA LEU A 11 10.79 9.71 -20.58
C LEU A 11 10.95 11.15 -20.06
N GLU A 12 11.93 11.40 -19.19
CA GLU A 12 12.25 12.73 -18.66
C GLU A 12 12.67 13.73 -19.74
N ARG A 13 13.15 13.26 -20.90
CA ARG A 13 13.52 14.10 -22.05
C ARG A 13 12.34 14.42 -22.98
N CYS A 14 11.16 13.86 -22.71
CA CYS A 14 9.96 14.15 -23.49
C CYS A 14 9.40 15.53 -23.12
N ALA A 15 8.81 16.23 -24.09
CA ALA A 15 8.33 17.61 -23.93
C ALA A 15 7.04 17.74 -23.10
N GLY A 16 6.48 16.62 -22.63
CA GLY A 16 5.23 16.57 -21.88
C GLY A 16 4.46 15.27 -22.15
N PRO A 17 3.26 15.13 -21.58
CA PRO A 17 2.42 13.95 -21.78
C PRO A 17 1.98 13.77 -23.23
N ASP A 18 1.83 14.84 -24.01
CA ASP A 18 1.38 14.76 -25.41
C ASP A 18 2.52 14.49 -26.41
N ASP A 19 3.78 14.34 -25.94
CA ASP A 19 4.92 14.02 -26.81
C ASP A 19 4.78 12.58 -27.35
N PRO A 20 4.75 12.36 -28.68
CA PRO A 20 4.66 11.02 -29.25
C PRO A 20 5.79 10.08 -28.82
N ARG A 21 6.96 10.63 -28.46
CA ARG A 21 8.07 9.86 -27.91
C ARG A 21 7.73 9.31 -26.52
N ALA A 22 6.96 10.04 -25.71
CA ALA A 22 6.54 9.57 -24.39
C ALA A 22 5.71 8.29 -24.51
N VAL A 23 4.78 8.23 -25.47
CA VAL A 23 3.99 7.01 -25.75
C VAL A 23 4.90 5.83 -26.10
N GLN A 24 5.92 6.04 -26.94
CA GLN A 24 6.86 4.99 -27.34
C GLN A 24 7.73 4.50 -26.17
N VAL A 25 8.17 5.41 -25.29
CA VAL A 25 8.94 5.06 -24.09
C VAL A 25 8.07 4.30 -23.09
N LEU A 26 6.86 4.80 -22.81
CA LEU A 26 5.90 4.17 -21.91
C LEU A 26 5.49 2.76 -22.40
N SER A 27 5.30 2.58 -23.71
CA SER A 27 5.03 1.25 -24.29
C SER A 27 6.17 0.28 -24.01
N ARG A 28 7.42 0.69 -24.24
CA ARG A 28 8.60 -0.15 -23.94
C ARG A 28 8.73 -0.45 -22.44
N MET A 29 8.40 0.52 -21.58
CA MET A 29 8.36 0.29 -20.13
C MET A 29 7.31 -0.76 -19.77
N LEU A 30 6.13 -0.70 -20.38
CA LEU A 30 5.06 -1.68 -20.16
C LEU A 30 5.52 -3.09 -20.56
N ASP A 31 6.10 -3.25 -21.75
CA ASP A 31 6.64 -4.54 -22.23
C ASP A 31 7.73 -5.08 -21.30
N ARG A 32 8.56 -4.19 -20.74
CA ARG A 32 9.60 -4.57 -19.79
C ARG A 32 9.03 -5.04 -18.46
N LEU A 33 8.00 -4.38 -17.94
CA LEU A 33 7.36 -4.74 -16.69
C LEU A 33 6.53 -6.03 -16.82
N LEU A 34 5.92 -6.26 -17.98
CA LEU A 34 5.23 -7.52 -18.28
C LEU A 34 6.18 -8.73 -18.24
N ARG A 35 7.41 -8.58 -18.73
CA ARG A 35 8.43 -9.65 -18.70
C ARG A 35 9.06 -9.88 -17.33
N ALA A 36 9.31 -8.80 -16.59
CA ALA A 36 9.97 -8.89 -15.29
C ALA A 36 9.50 -7.74 -14.39
N PRO A 37 8.46 -7.99 -13.57
CA PRO A 37 7.94 -7.04 -12.61
C PRO A 37 9.02 -6.56 -11.63
N ILE A 38 8.91 -5.32 -11.16
CA ILE A 38 9.77 -4.78 -10.10
C ILE A 38 9.29 -5.25 -8.74
N ALA A 39 7.97 -5.25 -8.52
CA ALA A 39 7.39 -5.63 -7.26
C ALA A 39 7.35 -7.16 -7.10
N ASP A 40 7.72 -7.63 -5.91
CA ASP A 40 7.64 -9.05 -5.52
C ASP A 40 6.20 -9.52 -5.21
N CYS A 41 5.23 -8.62 -5.33
CA CYS A 41 3.83 -8.79 -4.98
C CYS A 41 2.97 -8.67 -6.24
N ALA A 42 2.16 -9.69 -6.55
CA ALA A 42 1.36 -9.73 -7.79
C ALA A 42 0.37 -8.56 -7.92
N LEU A 43 -0.24 -8.14 -6.80
CA LEU A 43 -1.12 -6.97 -6.76
C LEU A 43 -0.37 -5.68 -7.09
N CYS A 44 0.83 -5.53 -6.55
CA CYS A 44 1.69 -4.36 -6.73
C CYS A 44 2.21 -4.30 -8.18
N ALA A 45 2.62 -5.45 -8.73
CA ALA A 45 3.02 -5.59 -10.11
C ALA A 45 1.89 -5.16 -11.07
N TRP A 46 0.66 -5.63 -10.83
CA TRP A 46 -0.51 -5.18 -11.58
C TRP A 46 -0.71 -3.66 -11.50
N GLN A 47 -0.59 -3.06 -10.31
CA GLN A 47 -0.74 -1.61 -10.16
C GLN A 47 0.27 -0.83 -11.00
N ASP A 48 1.52 -1.29 -11.07
CA ASP A 48 2.55 -0.63 -11.88
C ASP A 48 2.24 -0.72 -13.38
N LEU A 49 1.79 -1.89 -13.84
CA LEU A 49 1.32 -2.07 -15.22
C LEU A 49 0.13 -1.17 -15.54
N ALA A 50 -0.87 -1.11 -14.65
CA ALA A 50 -2.06 -0.28 -14.80
C ALA A 50 -1.72 1.22 -14.83
N ARG A 51 -0.75 1.67 -14.03
CA ARG A 51 -0.25 3.06 -14.02
C ARG A 51 0.38 3.43 -15.36
N ILE A 52 1.27 2.59 -15.89
CA ILE A 52 1.91 2.85 -17.19
C ILE A 52 0.88 2.81 -18.32
N ALA A 53 -0.02 1.82 -18.33
CA ALA A 53 -1.10 1.75 -19.31
C ALA A 53 -2.04 2.97 -19.25
N GLY A 54 -2.32 3.47 -18.05
CA GLY A 54 -3.05 4.72 -17.85
C GLY A 54 -2.31 5.92 -18.43
N ALA A 55 -0.99 6.02 -18.21
CA ALA A 55 -0.15 7.07 -18.78
C ALA A 55 -0.15 7.04 -20.31
N ILE A 56 -0.01 5.86 -20.94
CA ILE A 56 -0.09 5.71 -22.40
C ILE A 56 -1.39 6.29 -22.94
N ARG A 57 -2.53 5.93 -22.32
CA ARG A 57 -3.85 6.39 -22.75
C ARG A 57 -4.04 7.89 -22.51
N ALA A 58 -3.56 8.42 -21.38
CA ALA A 58 -3.61 9.85 -21.07
C ALA A 58 -2.81 10.69 -22.07
N SER A 59 -1.71 10.12 -22.59
CA SER A 59 -0.88 10.68 -23.65
C SER A 59 -1.47 10.54 -25.06
N GLY A 60 -2.71 10.06 -25.20
CA GLY A 60 -3.36 9.82 -26.50
C GLY A 60 -2.89 8.57 -27.24
N GLY A 61 -2.08 7.73 -26.59
CA GLY A 61 -1.62 6.44 -27.12
C GLY A 61 -2.62 5.31 -26.86
N THR A 62 -2.39 4.17 -27.52
CA THR A 62 -3.17 2.95 -27.32
C THR A 62 -2.28 1.82 -26.84
N VAL A 63 -2.74 1.09 -25.83
CA VAL A 63 -2.11 -0.15 -25.38
C VAL A 63 -2.44 -1.24 -26.40
N THR A 64 -1.46 -2.04 -26.80
CA THR A 64 -1.67 -3.12 -27.78
C THR A 64 -2.54 -4.24 -27.18
N ALA A 65 -3.14 -5.07 -28.04
CA ALA A 65 -3.92 -6.21 -27.57
C ALA A 65 -3.09 -7.21 -26.75
N GLU A 66 -1.83 -7.43 -27.12
CA GLU A 66 -0.90 -8.30 -26.39
C GLU A 66 -0.54 -7.73 -25.01
N GLN A 67 -0.26 -6.42 -24.95
CA GLN A 67 -0.02 -5.75 -23.68
C GLN A 67 -1.25 -5.79 -22.77
N GLN A 68 -2.45 -5.59 -23.34
CA GLN A 68 -3.70 -5.65 -22.59
C GLN A 68 -3.95 -7.05 -22.02
N ALA A 69 -3.74 -8.10 -22.81
CA ALA A 69 -3.85 -9.47 -22.33
C ALA A 69 -2.87 -9.76 -21.18
N GLY A 70 -1.65 -9.24 -21.25
CA GLY A 70 -0.67 -9.34 -20.16
C GLY A 70 -1.10 -8.59 -18.89
N ILE A 71 -1.71 -7.41 -19.02
CA ILE A 71 -2.27 -6.66 -17.89
C ILE A 71 -3.43 -7.44 -17.24
N ASP A 72 -4.31 -8.02 -18.06
CA ASP A 72 -5.46 -8.78 -17.58
C ASP A 72 -5.01 -10.04 -16.83
N ALA A 73 -4.01 -10.76 -17.36
CA ALA A 73 -3.42 -11.90 -16.66
C ALA A 73 -2.77 -11.51 -15.32
N ALA A 74 -2.05 -10.38 -15.29
CA ALA A 74 -1.46 -9.87 -14.04
C ALA A 74 -2.53 -9.46 -13.02
N PHE A 75 -3.66 -8.93 -13.48
CA PHE A 75 -4.81 -8.64 -12.63
C PHE A 75 -5.40 -9.91 -12.03
N GLU A 76 -5.62 -10.94 -12.84
CA GLU A 76 -6.15 -12.23 -12.38
C GLU A 76 -5.25 -12.87 -11.32
N GLU A 77 -3.93 -12.84 -11.51
CA GLU A 77 -2.98 -13.31 -10.50
C GLU A 77 -3.01 -12.46 -9.22
N GLY A 78 -3.08 -11.14 -9.35
CA GLY A 78 -3.21 -10.23 -8.21
C GLY A 78 -4.53 -10.39 -7.45
N ALA A 79 -5.63 -10.68 -8.15
CA ALA A 79 -6.96 -10.86 -7.59
C ALA A 79 -7.03 -12.07 -6.65
N LYS A 80 -6.18 -13.09 -6.83
CA LYS A 80 -6.06 -14.23 -5.90
C LYS A 80 -5.60 -13.80 -4.50
N LEU A 81 -4.90 -12.66 -4.39
CA LEU A 81 -4.47 -12.08 -3.11
C LEU A 81 -5.53 -11.14 -2.49
N LEU A 82 -6.51 -10.72 -3.28
CA LEU A 82 -7.62 -9.90 -2.80
C LEU A 82 -8.68 -10.80 -2.18
N VAL A 83 -8.60 -11.00 -0.88
CA VAL A 83 -9.74 -11.53 -0.11
C VAL A 83 -10.78 -10.42 0.04
N PRO A 84 -12.06 -10.68 -0.28
CA PRO A 84 -13.12 -9.74 0.03
C PRO A 84 -13.06 -9.37 1.50
N PHE A 85 -13.06 -8.07 1.80
CA PHE A 85 -13.27 -7.63 3.17
C PHE A 85 -14.68 -8.03 3.56
N ASP A 86 -14.80 -9.06 4.40
CA ASP A 86 -16.07 -9.44 5.02
C ASP A 86 -16.22 -8.63 6.31
N PRO A 87 -17.05 -7.56 6.33
CA PRO A 87 -17.30 -6.79 7.55
C PRO A 87 -17.94 -7.65 8.65
N SER A 88 -18.61 -8.76 8.29
CA SER A 88 -19.20 -9.69 9.24
C SER A 88 -18.16 -10.62 9.89
N ALA A 89 -16.99 -10.78 9.28
CA ALA A 89 -15.87 -11.54 9.85
C ALA A 89 -15.07 -10.72 10.89
N VAL A 90 -15.34 -9.41 11.00
CA VAL A 90 -14.76 -8.58 12.04
C VAL A 90 -15.38 -8.99 13.39
N PRO A 91 -14.61 -9.54 14.34
CA PRO A 91 -15.16 -9.92 15.63
C PRO A 91 -15.73 -8.68 16.33
N SER A 92 -16.96 -8.82 16.83
CA SER A 92 -17.56 -7.83 17.71
C SER A 92 -16.61 -7.52 18.88
N PRO A 93 -16.52 -6.27 19.35
CA PRO A 93 -15.77 -5.95 20.56
C PRO A 93 -16.16 -6.82 21.76
N ALA A 94 -17.40 -7.35 21.77
CA ALA A 94 -17.93 -8.24 22.79
C ALA A 94 -17.44 -9.70 22.68
N SER A 95 -16.95 -10.14 21.52
CA SER A 95 -16.42 -11.49 21.30
C SER A 95 -14.90 -11.57 21.41
N LEU A 96 -14.21 -10.45 21.67
CA LEU A 96 -12.80 -10.46 22.02
C LEU A 96 -12.62 -11.12 23.39
N PRO A 97 -11.64 -12.03 23.58
CA PRO A 97 -11.34 -12.56 24.89
C PRO A 97 -11.06 -11.41 25.86
N ALA A 98 -11.57 -11.53 27.09
CA ALA A 98 -11.26 -10.58 28.14
C ALA A 98 -9.74 -10.38 28.18
N ARG A 99 -9.29 -9.12 28.10
CA ARG A 99 -7.85 -8.81 28.21
C ARG A 99 -7.33 -9.56 29.44
N VAL A 100 -6.31 -10.39 29.26
CA VAL A 100 -5.62 -11.05 30.37
C VAL A 100 -5.25 -9.94 31.34
N ALA A 101 -5.92 -9.90 32.48
CA ALA A 101 -5.70 -8.87 33.47
C ALA A 101 -4.28 -9.08 34.00
N ARG A 102 -3.32 -8.29 33.51
CA ARG A 102 -2.02 -8.17 34.14
C ARG A 102 -2.27 -7.56 35.51
N ALA A 103 -2.21 -8.37 36.55
CA ALA A 103 -2.29 -7.85 37.90
C ALA A 103 -1.16 -6.82 38.13
N LEU A 104 -1.55 -5.68 38.72
CA LEU A 104 -0.79 -4.75 39.58
C LEU A 104 -0.42 -3.32 39.13
N ARG A 105 -0.56 -2.87 37.87
CA ARG A 105 -0.48 -1.42 37.56
C ARG A 105 -1.43 -1.01 36.43
N PRO A 106 -2.16 0.11 36.55
CA PRO A 106 -2.93 0.66 35.43
C PRO A 106 -2.05 0.85 34.20
N GLY A 107 -2.53 0.45 33.03
CA GLY A 107 -1.86 0.75 31.78
C GLY A 107 -1.79 2.27 31.57
N ARG A 108 -0.74 2.74 30.89
CA ARG A 108 -0.48 4.19 30.65
C ARG A 108 -1.70 4.93 30.08
N ASN A 109 -2.53 4.26 29.28
CA ASN A 109 -3.72 4.88 28.66
C ASN A 109 -5.03 4.64 29.43
N ASP A 110 -5.02 3.83 30.49
CA ASP A 110 -6.21 3.51 31.26
C ASP A 110 -6.68 4.72 32.08
N PRO A 111 -7.96 4.78 32.50
CA PRO A 111 -8.43 5.78 33.45
C PRO A 111 -7.58 5.79 34.71
N CYS A 112 -7.27 6.99 35.20
CA CYS A 112 -6.44 7.13 36.39
C CYS A 112 -7.20 6.69 37.65
N ARG A 113 -6.51 5.95 38.53
CA ARG A 113 -7.06 5.42 39.79
C ARG A 113 -7.54 6.48 40.80
N CYS A 114 -7.22 7.76 40.61
CA CYS A 114 -7.71 8.85 41.46
C CYS A 114 -9.15 9.28 41.15
N GLY A 115 -9.80 8.69 40.13
CA GLY A 115 -11.18 9.02 39.75
C GLY A 115 -11.34 10.29 38.91
N SER A 116 -10.25 10.93 38.47
CA SER A 116 -10.31 12.18 37.67
C SER A 116 -10.84 12.02 36.24
N GLY A 117 -11.06 10.78 35.77
CA GLY A 117 -11.40 10.49 34.37
C GLY A 117 -10.27 10.72 33.36
N ARG A 118 -9.11 11.23 33.78
CA ARG A 118 -7.94 11.44 32.90
C ARG A 118 -7.20 10.13 32.65
N LYS A 119 -6.50 10.03 31.51
CA LYS A 119 -5.57 8.91 31.23
C LYS A 119 -4.46 8.87 32.28
N TYR A 120 -4.08 7.68 32.76
CA TYR A 120 -3.07 7.48 33.81
C TYR A 120 -1.74 8.17 33.51
N LYS A 121 -1.26 8.10 32.26
CA LYS A 121 -0.05 8.80 31.78
C LYS A 121 -0.09 10.33 31.87
N ARG A 122 -1.28 10.92 32.01
CA ARG A 122 -1.50 12.37 32.15
C ARG A 122 -1.91 12.76 33.57
N CYS A 123 -1.75 11.85 34.51
CA CYS A 123 -2.13 12.02 35.89
C CYS A 123 -1.02 11.39 36.75
N HIS A 124 -1.31 10.34 37.52
CA HIS A 124 -0.38 9.81 38.53
C HIS A 124 0.80 8.96 38.00
N LEU A 125 0.92 8.71 36.69
CA LEU A 125 2.02 7.86 36.18
C LEU A 125 3.41 8.38 36.60
N ALA A 126 3.66 9.68 36.45
CA ALA A 126 4.97 10.27 36.76
C ALA A 126 5.26 10.27 38.27
N GLU A 127 4.24 10.31 39.12
CA GLU A 127 4.39 10.23 40.57
C GLU A 127 4.69 8.81 41.01
N ASP A 128 3.99 7.83 40.45
CA ASP A 128 4.22 6.41 40.70
C ASP A 128 5.58 5.93 40.21
N GLU A 129 6.04 6.44 39.06
CA GLU A 129 7.39 6.16 38.54
C GLU A 129 8.45 6.75 39.47
N ARG A 130 8.25 7.95 40.01
CA ARG A 130 9.15 8.57 40.99
C ARG A 130 9.16 7.85 42.34
N ALA A 131 8.03 7.34 42.80
CA ALA A 131 7.92 6.62 44.07
C ALA A 131 8.45 5.17 44.02
N ALA A 132 8.72 4.65 42.82
CA ALA A 132 9.26 3.29 42.61
C ALA A 132 10.80 3.23 42.56
N HIS A 133 11.48 4.37 42.68
CA HIS A 133 12.93 4.54 42.74
C HIS A 133 13.36 4.96 44.14
#